data_AF-A0A7X9S6R4-F1
#
_entry.id   AF-A0A7X9S6R4-F1
#
_cell.length_a   1.000
_cell.length_b   1.000
_cell.length_c   1.000
_cell.angle_alpha   90.00
_cell.angle_beta   90.00
_cell.angle_gamma   90.00
#
_symmetry.space_group_name_H-M   'P 1'
#
loop_
_entity.id
_entity.type
_entity.pdbx_description
1 polymer ?
#
loop_
_entity_poly.entity_id
_entity_poly.type
_entity_poly.pdbx_seq_one_letter_code
_entity_poly.pdbx_strand_id
1 'polypeptide(L)' 'MNKNELNVEIHNQEELLRVYENDEKNAKNNSEKAKYEERVEETKNEISDLMDKELNK' A
#
# COMPACT_ATOMS: atom_id res chain seq x y z
N MET A 1 8.15 -13.54 -11.55
CA MET A 1 8.06 -13.43 -10.08
C MET A 1 7.79 -14.80 -9.48
N ASN A 2 8.70 -15.32 -8.67
CA ASN A 2 8.53 -16.55 -7.90
C ASN A 2 7.75 -16.26 -6.59
N LYS A 3 7.19 -17.29 -5.95
CA LYS A 3 6.33 -17.18 -4.74
C LYS A 3 6.98 -16.37 -3.60
N ASN A 4 8.27 -16.58 -3.36
CA ASN A 4 9.00 -15.86 -2.31
C ASN A 4 9.20 -14.38 -2.62
N GLU A 5 9.37 -14.02 -3.89
CA GLU A 5 9.53 -12.61 -4.30
C GLU A 5 8.21 -11.85 -4.12
N LEU A 6 7.08 -12.51 -4.38
CA LEU A 6 5.75 -11.89 -4.29
C LEU A 6 5.33 -11.64 -2.83
N ASN A 7 5.58 -12.59 -1.93
CA ASN A 7 5.30 -12.40 -0.50
C ASN A 7 6.15 -11.28 0.13
N VAL A 8 7.41 -11.13 -0.30
CA VAL A 8 8.26 -10.01 0.15
C VAL A 8 7.71 -8.68 -0.36
N GLU A 9 7.25 -8.62 -1.61
CA GLU A 9 6.64 -7.40 -2.16
C GLU A 9 5.35 -7.02 -1.43
N ILE A 10 4.45 -7.98 -1.18
CA ILE A 10 3.23 -7.75 -0.38
C ILE A 10 3.58 -7.14 0.97
N HIS A 11 4.56 -7.72 1.68
CA HIS A 11 4.99 -7.21 2.98
C HIS A 11 5.55 -5.78 2.91
N ASN A 12 6.37 -5.48 1.89
CA ASN A 12 6.91 -4.13 1.69
C ASN A 12 5.80 -3.11 1.42
N GLN A 13 4.79 -3.48 0.62
CA GLN A 13 3.66 -2.61 0.34
C GLN A 13 2.77 -2.39 1.57
N GLU A 14 2.59 -3.40 2.42
CA GLU A 14 1.90 -3.24 3.71
C GLU A 14 2.63 -2.28 4.66
N GLU A 15 3.97 -2.31 4.70
CA GLU A 15 4.75 -1.32 5.46
C GLU A 15 4.60 0.08 4.87
N LEU A 16 4.64 0.22 3.55
CA LEU A 16 4.45 1.50 2.88
C LEU A 16 3.04 2.07 3.15
N LEU A 17 2.02 1.22 3.13
CA LEU A 17 0.65 1.60 3.46
C LEU A 17 0.58 2.15 4.90
N ARG A 18 1.22 1.50 5.87
CA ARG A 18 1.28 1.98 7.25
C ARG A 18 1.90 3.38 7.35
N VAL A 19 2.94 3.66 6.56
CA VAL A 19 3.57 4.98 6.50
C VAL A 19 2.58 6.01 5.96
N TYR A 20 1.93 5.74 4.83
CA TYR A 20 0.98 6.69 4.25
C TYR A 20 -0.26 6.91 5.10
N GLU A 21 -0.80 5.87 5.76
CA GLU A 21 -1.92 6.05 6.71
C GLU A 21 -1.52 6.88 7.94
N ASN A 22 -0.25 6.79 8.37
CA ASN A 22 0.26 7.63 9.44
C ASN A 22 0.46 9.08 8.96
N ASP A 23 1.01 9.28 7.77
CA ASP A 23 1.21 10.61 7.19
C ASP A 23 -0.13 11.30 6.90
N GLU A 24 -1.14 10.57 6.43
CA GLU A 24 -2.51 11.07 6.26
C GLU A 24 -3.10 11.60 7.58
N LYS A 25 -2.94 10.83 8.68
CA LYS A 25 -3.41 11.23 10.01
C LYS A 25 -2.67 12.46 10.55
N ASN A 26 -1.39 12.61 10.18
CA ASN A 26 -0.53 13.71 10.63
C ASN A 26 -0.48 14.89 9.64
N ALA A 27 -1.25 14.84 8.55
CA ALA A 27 -1.26 15.87 7.53
C ALA A 27 -1.66 17.24 8.12
N LYS A 28 -0.88 18.27 7.80
CA LYS A 28 -1.06 19.61 8.38
C LYS A 28 -2.21 20.41 7.77
N ASN A 29 -2.71 19.96 6.61
CA ASN A 29 -3.75 20.65 5.85
C ASN A 29 -4.49 19.68 4.93
N ASN A 30 -5.65 20.10 4.43
CA ASN A 30 -6.52 19.27 3.59
C ASN A 30 -5.89 18.87 2.25
N SER A 31 -5.03 19.70 1.66
CA SER A 31 -4.38 19.36 0.39
C SER A 31 -3.36 18.25 0.58
N GLU A 32 -2.59 18.30 1.66
CA GLU A 32 -1.65 17.26 2.05
C GLU A 32 -2.37 15.98 2.45
N LYS A 33 -3.47 16.09 3.21
CA LYS A 33 -4.33 14.95 3.55
C LYS A 33 -4.85 14.24 2.30
N ALA A 34 -5.42 14.99 1.36
CA ALA A 34 -5.96 14.43 0.11
C ALA A 34 -4.90 13.69 -0.72
N LYS A 35 -3.65 14.15 -0.71
CA LYS A 35 -2.55 13.43 -1.39
C LYS A 35 -2.24 12.10 -0.71
N TYR A 36 -2.19 12.06 0.63
CA TYR A 36 -1.96 10.81 1.33
C TYR A 36 -3.17 9.88 1.25
N GLU A 37 -4.39 10.39 1.24
CA GLU A 37 -5.61 9.61 0.98
C GLU A 37 -5.53 8.91 -0.39
N GLU A 38 -5.13 9.62 -1.44
CA GLU A 38 -4.91 9.03 -2.78
C GLU A 38 -3.84 7.94 -2.74
N ARG A 39 -2.69 8.19 -2.09
CA ARG A 39 -1.62 7.19 -1.95
C ARG A 39 -2.05 5.95 -1.17
N VAL A 40 -2.80 6.13 -0.09
CA VAL A 40 -3.36 5.03 0.72
C VAL A 40 -4.25 4.14 -0.15
N GLU A 41 -5.10 4.74 -0.98
CA GLU A 41 -6.00 4.01 -1.87
C GLU A 41 -5.23 3.29 -3.00
N GLU A 42 -4.25 3.96 -3.63
CA GLU A 42 -3.38 3.34 -4.63
C GLU A 42 -2.64 2.12 -4.06
N THR A 43 -1.99 2.26 -2.90
CA THR A 43 -1.23 1.17 -2.27
C THR A 43 -2.14 0.02 -1.82
N LYS A 44 -3.37 0.31 -1.36
CA LYS A 44 -4.37 -0.75 -1.05
C LYS A 44 -4.71 -1.58 -2.28
N ASN A 45 -4.92 -0.94 -3.43
CA ASN A 45 -5.20 -1.63 -4.68
C ASN A 45 -4.00 -2.48 -5.15
N GLU A 46 -2.77 -1.95 -5.05
CA GLU A 46 -1.56 -2.70 -5.39
C GLU A 46 -1.37 -3.95 -4.51
N ILE A 47 -1.61 -3.84 -3.19
CA ILE A 47 -1.56 -4.99 -2.28
C ILE A 47 -2.60 -6.03 -2.68
N SER A 48 -3.83 -5.62 -3.01
CA SER A 48 -4.88 -6.53 -3.47
C SER A 48 -4.46 -7.30 -4.73
N ASP A 49 -3.94 -6.60 -5.74
CA ASP A 49 -3.46 -7.20 -6.98
C ASP A 49 -2.31 -8.20 -6.74
N LEU A 50 -1.41 -7.91 -5.80
CA LEU A 50 -0.31 -8.79 -5.44
C LEU A 50 -0.81 -10.03 -4.69
N MET A 51 -1.75 -9.88 -3.76
CA MET A 51 -2.38 -10.99 -3.05
C MET A 51 -3.15 -11.91 -4.01
N ASP A 52 -3.87 -11.35 -4.98
CA ASP A 52 -4.57 -12.13 -6.01
C ASP A 52 -3.59 -12.94 -6.87
N LYS A 53 -2.44 -12.36 -7.24
CA LYS A 53 -1.38 -13.08 -7.95
C LYS A 53 -0.74 -14.19 -7.10
N GLU A 54 -0.69 -14.03 -5.79
CA GLU A 54 -0.13 -15.02 -4.86
C GLU A 54 -1.09 -16.19 -4.64
N LEU A 55 -2.39 -15.92 -4.55
CA LEU A 55 -3.44 -16.94 -4.38
C LEU A 55 -3.67 -17.79 -5.64
N ASN A 56 -3.48 -17.22 -6.83
CA ASN A 56 -3.74 -17.89 -8.12
C ASN A 56 -2.53 -18.68 -8.68
N LYS A 57 -1.54 -19.02 -7.86
CA LYS A 57 -0.36 -19.85 -8.21
C LYS A 57 -0.42 -21.24 -7.59
#